data_AF-A0A7H9CJ21-F1
#
_entry.id   AF-A0A7H9CJ21-F1
#
_cell.length_a   1.000
_cell.length_b   1.000
_cell.length_c   1.000
_cell.angle_alpha   90.00
_cell.angle_beta   90.00
_cell.angle_gamma   90.00
#
_symmetry.space_group_name_H-M   'P 1'
#
loop_
_entity.id
_entity.type
_entity.pdbx_description
1 polymer ?
#
loop_
_entity_poly.entity_id
_entity_poly.type
_entity_poly.pdbx_seq_one_letter_code
_entity_poly.pdbx_strand_id
1 'polypeptide(L)'
;MAKIQEKKSWEQMNNAEKKESFDNYIKYKLFEAHKTAKADWHKDMTAEQVDNTMPYNASTGKTYSRETSMLLRAEMAIKGYDKAQFVTMEQGNAMGGTLKLKHNENGEIEMTKSGKQARVEGVKMLYIATEEIRPKFDSNGEKVMAQVIDPKTKKPKLDPKTKEPITYQVKERIPIKPRFETKTLYHVSQFDGLDTKKIKERDLTAVQNYREEAKSKPYEVNVDYSKTLGLGGNLANQLNSLTQAQIKGVDYFNPAQRIDITKNKKQTKAQDKGMER
;
A
#
# COMPACT_ATOMS: atom_id res chain seq x y z
N MET A 1 4.82 31.66 26.19
CA MET A 1 5.56 30.41 25.93
C MET A 1 4.57 29.39 25.39
N ALA A 2 4.73 28.93 24.15
CA ALA A 2 3.90 27.84 23.63
C ALA A 2 4.30 26.54 24.36
N LYS A 3 3.33 25.88 25.01
CA LYS A 3 3.56 24.54 25.58
C LYS A 3 3.92 23.62 24.43
N ILE A 4 5.15 23.10 24.43
CA ILE A 4 5.56 22.01 23.53
C ILE A 4 4.75 20.80 23.97
N GLN A 5 3.67 20.51 23.26
CA GLN A 5 2.84 19.35 23.52
C GLN A 5 3.61 18.11 23.05
N GLU A 6 3.89 17.19 23.96
CA GLU A 6 4.62 15.97 23.67
C GLU A 6 3.89 15.16 22.59
N LYS A 7 4.59 14.80 21.51
CA LYS A 7 3.99 14.12 20.36
C LYS A 7 3.65 12.68 20.76
N LYS A 8 2.35 12.36 20.79
CA LYS A 8 1.86 10.99 21.04
C LYS A 8 2.51 9.97 20.09
N SER A 9 2.88 8.81 20.62
CA SER A 9 3.25 7.64 19.81
C SER A 9 2.01 7.01 19.14
N TRP A 10 2.24 6.17 18.13
CA TRP A 10 1.15 5.49 17.41
C TRP A 10 0.22 4.69 18.36
N GLU A 11 0.78 3.98 19.33
CA GLU A 11 -0.01 3.19 20.28
C GLU A 11 -0.83 4.05 21.25
N GLN A 12 -0.42 5.31 21.46
CA GLN A 12 -1.13 6.27 22.32
C GLN A 12 -2.23 7.05 21.57
N MET A 13 -2.24 6.98 20.23
CA MET A 13 -3.24 7.67 19.41
C MET A 13 -4.56 6.91 19.40
N ASN A 14 -5.68 7.65 19.49
CA ASN A 14 -7.00 7.10 19.22
C ASN A 14 -7.22 6.90 17.70
N ASN A 15 -8.35 6.30 17.31
CA ASN A 15 -8.63 6.01 15.90
C ASN A 15 -8.70 7.27 14.99
N ALA A 16 -9.23 8.38 15.48
CA ALA A 16 -9.30 9.61 14.70
C ALA A 16 -7.89 10.18 14.47
N GLU A 17 -7.07 10.23 15.51
CA GLU A 17 -5.66 10.66 15.45
C GLU A 17 -4.83 9.75 14.54
N LYS A 18 -5.02 8.42 14.63
CA LYS A 18 -4.36 7.46 13.74
C LYS A 18 -4.75 7.65 12.28
N LYS A 19 -6.05 7.86 12.01
CA LYS A 19 -6.56 8.10 10.66
C LYS A 19 -6.01 9.40 10.09
N GLU A 20 -6.03 10.49 10.85
CA GLU A 20 -5.47 11.77 10.43
C GLU A 20 -3.96 11.69 10.15
N SER A 21 -3.21 11.05 11.04
CA SER A 21 -1.77 10.79 10.87
C SER A 21 -1.48 10.01 9.59
N PHE A 22 -2.28 8.97 9.33
CA PHE A 22 -2.17 8.17 8.10
C PHE A 22 -2.56 8.95 6.84
N ASP A 23 -3.63 9.74 6.90
CA ASP A 23 -4.07 10.57 5.77
C ASP A 23 -3.03 11.60 5.40
N ASN A 24 -2.39 12.25 6.39
CA ASN A 24 -1.29 13.19 6.16
C ASN A 24 -0.08 12.51 5.50
N TYR A 25 0.24 11.28 5.92
CA TYR A 25 1.27 10.47 5.26
C TYR A 25 0.92 10.16 3.79
N ILE A 26 -0.33 9.76 3.51
CA ILE A 26 -0.78 9.52 2.14
C ILE A 26 -0.71 10.79 1.30
N LYS A 27 -1.24 11.91 1.81
CA LYS A 27 -1.22 13.20 1.10
C LYS A 27 0.19 13.57 0.69
N TYR A 28 1.14 13.50 1.62
CA TYR A 28 2.55 13.81 1.35
C TYR A 28 3.10 12.96 0.19
N LYS A 29 2.88 11.64 0.24
CA LYS A 29 3.33 10.72 -0.81
C LYS A 29 2.66 10.99 -2.17
N LEU A 30 1.37 11.28 -2.19
CA LEU A 30 0.66 11.62 -3.42
C LEU A 30 1.19 12.93 -4.03
N PHE A 31 1.47 13.94 -3.22
CA PHE A 31 2.09 15.19 -3.71
C PHE A 31 3.51 14.97 -4.20
N GLU A 32 4.33 14.21 -3.49
CA GLU A 32 5.68 13.83 -3.90
C GLU A 32 5.66 13.12 -5.26
N ALA A 33 4.81 12.10 -5.41
CA ALA A 33 4.64 11.39 -6.67
C ALA A 33 4.11 12.29 -7.79
N HIS A 34 3.17 13.19 -7.50
CA HIS A 34 2.62 14.10 -8.50
C HIS A 34 3.71 15.00 -9.10
N LYS A 35 4.68 15.46 -8.29
CA LYS A 35 5.83 16.26 -8.76
C LYS A 35 6.77 15.51 -9.70
N THR A 36 6.80 14.18 -9.66
CA THR A 36 7.67 13.39 -10.54
C THR A 36 7.23 13.41 -12.01
N ALA A 37 5.97 13.78 -12.30
CA ALA A 37 5.33 13.63 -13.61
C ALA A 37 5.31 12.19 -14.18
N LYS A 38 5.72 11.17 -13.40
CA LYS A 38 5.80 9.75 -13.81
C LYS A 38 4.63 8.91 -13.33
N ALA A 39 3.79 9.44 -12.43
CA ALA A 39 2.67 8.71 -11.88
C ALA A 39 1.60 8.39 -12.95
N ASP A 40 0.93 7.24 -12.81
CA ASP A 40 -0.03 6.76 -13.81
C ASP A 40 -1.17 7.74 -14.11
N TRP A 41 -1.56 8.55 -13.12
CA TRP A 41 -2.61 9.56 -13.28
C TRP A 41 -2.18 10.79 -14.11
N HIS A 42 -0.96 10.80 -14.67
CA HIS A 42 -0.48 11.81 -15.60
C HIS A 42 -0.62 11.43 -17.07
N LYS A 43 -1.00 10.18 -17.38
CA LYS A 43 -1.18 9.68 -18.75
C LYS A 43 -2.59 9.12 -18.97
N ASP A 44 -3.06 9.17 -20.20
CA ASP A 44 -4.26 8.41 -20.60
C ASP A 44 -3.94 6.91 -20.57
N MET A 45 -4.95 6.10 -20.24
CA MET A 45 -4.83 4.64 -20.17
C MET A 45 -6.11 3.98 -20.68
N THR A 46 -5.97 2.90 -21.44
CA THR A 46 -7.10 2.02 -21.78
C THR A 46 -7.62 1.31 -20.52
N ALA A 47 -8.85 0.81 -20.55
CA ALA A 47 -9.42 0.00 -19.46
C ALA A 47 -8.50 -1.18 -19.07
N GLU A 48 -7.89 -1.84 -20.06
CA GLU A 48 -6.93 -2.91 -19.84
C GLU A 48 -5.67 -2.41 -19.12
N GLN A 49 -5.13 -1.25 -19.52
CA GLN A 49 -3.98 -0.65 -18.84
C GLN A 49 -4.32 -0.20 -17.41
N VAL A 50 -5.53 0.30 -17.16
CA VAL A 50 -6.03 0.65 -15.83
C VAL A 50 -5.98 -0.59 -14.91
N ASP A 51 -6.45 -1.73 -15.40
CA ASP A 51 -6.44 -3.00 -14.68
C ASP A 51 -5.02 -3.56 -14.50
N ASN A 52 -4.21 -3.54 -15.56
CA ASN A 52 -2.85 -4.06 -15.56
C ASN A 52 -1.85 -3.23 -14.73
N THR A 53 -2.23 -2.01 -14.38
CA THR A 53 -1.43 -1.15 -13.49
C THR A 53 -1.92 -1.18 -12.04
N MET A 54 -2.98 -1.93 -11.71
CA MET A 54 -3.43 -2.06 -10.31
C MET A 54 -2.35 -2.73 -9.45
N PRO A 55 -1.89 -2.07 -8.36
CA PRO A 55 -1.05 -2.70 -7.36
C PRO A 55 -1.77 -3.87 -6.70
N TYR A 56 -1.03 -4.94 -6.45
CA TYR A 56 -1.60 -6.15 -5.87
C TYR A 56 -0.62 -6.85 -4.93
N ASN A 57 -1.17 -7.71 -4.08
CA ASN A 57 -0.38 -8.52 -3.17
C ASN A 57 0.21 -9.71 -3.94
N ALA A 58 1.53 -9.72 -4.14
CA ALA A 58 2.19 -10.73 -4.97
C ALA A 58 2.13 -12.15 -4.37
N SER A 59 1.85 -12.31 -3.08
CA SER A 59 1.70 -13.64 -2.47
C SER A 59 0.28 -14.22 -2.62
N THR A 60 -0.73 -13.38 -2.88
CA THR A 60 -2.13 -13.81 -2.98
C THR A 60 -2.78 -13.52 -4.32
N GLY A 61 -2.21 -12.65 -5.15
CA GLY A 61 -2.76 -12.16 -6.40
C GLY A 61 -3.76 -11.00 -6.23
N LYS A 62 -4.31 -10.81 -5.01
CA LYS A 62 -5.41 -9.87 -4.76
C LYS A 62 -4.98 -8.42 -4.95
N THR A 63 -5.74 -7.67 -5.73
CA THR A 63 -5.53 -6.23 -5.95
C THR A 63 -5.79 -5.40 -4.70
N TYR A 64 -4.99 -4.35 -4.53
CA TYR A 64 -5.31 -3.25 -3.61
C TYR A 64 -6.23 -2.24 -4.31
N SER A 65 -7.07 -1.57 -3.54
CA SER A 65 -8.03 -0.57 -4.05
C SER A 65 -7.92 0.77 -3.31
N ARG A 66 -8.55 1.79 -3.87
CA ARG A 66 -8.73 3.13 -3.25
C ARG A 66 -7.42 3.74 -2.74
N GLU A 67 -7.41 4.30 -1.53
CA GLU A 67 -6.28 5.03 -0.95
C GLU A 67 -5.00 4.20 -0.95
N THR A 68 -5.09 2.90 -0.64
CA THR A 68 -3.92 2.01 -0.66
C THR A 68 -3.41 1.82 -2.10
N SER A 69 -4.30 1.64 -3.08
CA SER A 69 -3.87 1.57 -4.49
C SER A 69 -3.19 2.85 -4.94
N MET A 70 -3.75 4.02 -4.61
CA MET A 70 -3.17 5.31 -5.02
C MET A 70 -1.81 5.54 -4.34
N LEU A 71 -1.70 5.19 -3.07
CA LEU A 71 -0.43 5.28 -2.33
C LEU A 71 0.66 4.36 -2.92
N LEU A 72 0.32 3.12 -3.28
CA LEU A 72 1.28 2.20 -3.89
C LEU A 72 1.72 2.65 -5.28
N ARG A 73 0.80 3.17 -6.10
CA ARG A 73 1.15 3.81 -7.39
C ARG A 73 2.04 5.04 -7.18
N ALA A 74 1.79 5.82 -6.13
CA ALA A 74 2.64 6.95 -5.75
C ALA A 74 4.07 6.48 -5.46
N GLU A 75 4.22 5.45 -4.63
CA GLU A 75 5.54 4.89 -4.30
C GLU A 75 6.26 4.36 -5.55
N MET A 76 5.55 3.68 -6.45
CA MET A 76 6.11 3.22 -7.72
C MET A 76 6.65 4.39 -8.55
N ALA A 77 5.91 5.48 -8.64
CA ALA A 77 6.34 6.67 -9.39
C ALA A 77 7.57 7.35 -8.76
N ILE A 78 7.60 7.43 -7.42
CA ILE A 78 8.73 8.02 -6.66
C ILE A 78 9.99 7.18 -6.81
N LYS A 79 9.86 5.85 -6.71
CA LYS A 79 11.00 4.92 -6.68
C LYS A 79 11.37 4.33 -8.04
N GLY A 80 10.57 4.59 -9.08
CA GLY A 80 10.76 4.02 -10.41
C GLY A 80 10.53 2.51 -10.46
N TYR A 81 9.61 1.98 -9.65
CA TYR A 81 9.26 0.56 -9.72
C TYR A 81 8.40 0.28 -10.95
N ASP A 82 8.76 -0.75 -11.71
CA ASP A 82 8.13 -1.17 -12.96
C ASP A 82 6.96 -2.14 -12.73
N LYS A 83 6.99 -2.89 -11.63
CA LYS A 83 5.98 -3.90 -11.28
C LYS A 83 5.05 -3.40 -10.19
N ALA A 84 3.76 -3.69 -10.31
CA ALA A 84 2.77 -3.35 -9.31
C ALA A 84 2.66 -4.42 -8.20
N GLN A 85 3.80 -5.01 -7.82
CA GLN A 85 3.89 -6.22 -6.99
C GLN A 85 4.38 -5.89 -5.57
N PHE A 86 3.52 -6.08 -4.58
CA PHE A 86 3.83 -5.77 -3.19
C PHE A 86 3.58 -6.96 -2.26
N VAL A 87 4.37 -7.07 -1.20
CA VAL A 87 4.24 -8.09 -0.16
C VAL A 87 4.51 -7.49 1.22
N THR A 88 4.00 -8.10 2.27
CA THR A 88 4.44 -7.77 3.63
C THR A 88 5.82 -8.39 3.88
N MET A 89 6.54 -7.93 4.92
CA MET A 89 7.80 -8.56 5.32
C MET A 89 7.64 -10.06 5.60
N GLU A 90 6.58 -10.44 6.30
CA GLU A 90 6.26 -11.85 6.59
C GLU A 90 6.07 -12.69 5.31
N GLN A 91 5.36 -12.14 4.32
CA GLN A 91 5.15 -12.80 3.03
C GLN A 91 6.46 -12.89 2.24
N GLY A 92 7.25 -11.82 2.17
CA GLY A 92 8.56 -11.82 1.51
C GLY A 92 9.51 -12.87 2.13
N ASN A 93 9.54 -12.97 3.46
CA ASN A 93 10.32 -13.97 4.18
C ASN A 93 9.82 -15.40 3.91
N ALA A 94 8.49 -15.62 3.88
CA ALA A 94 7.92 -16.93 3.53
C ALA A 94 8.22 -17.34 2.06
N MET A 95 8.48 -16.34 1.22
CA MET A 95 8.96 -16.51 -0.14
C MET A 95 10.49 -16.65 -0.22
N GLY A 96 11.20 -16.77 0.91
CA GLY A 96 12.67 -16.92 0.95
C GLY A 96 13.45 -15.61 0.80
N GLY A 97 12.74 -14.48 0.65
CA GLY A 97 13.35 -13.18 0.49
C GLY A 97 13.89 -12.61 1.80
N THR A 98 14.94 -11.82 1.71
CA THR A 98 15.45 -10.96 2.79
C THR A 98 15.42 -9.51 2.35
N LEU A 99 14.86 -8.62 3.16
CA LEU A 99 14.74 -7.20 2.81
C LEU A 99 16.14 -6.56 2.64
N LYS A 100 16.35 -5.78 1.58
CA LYS A 100 17.64 -5.11 1.30
C LYS A 100 18.02 -4.12 2.39
N LEU A 101 19.33 -3.91 2.54
CA LEU A 101 19.88 -2.84 3.38
C LEU A 101 19.62 -1.48 2.72
N LYS A 102 19.43 -0.45 3.55
CA LYS A 102 19.29 0.92 3.08
C LYS A 102 20.67 1.55 2.96
N HIS A 103 20.96 2.12 1.79
CA HIS A 103 22.21 2.83 1.53
C HIS A 103 21.96 4.34 1.45
N ASN A 104 22.90 5.13 1.96
CA ASN A 104 22.89 6.59 1.82
C ASN A 104 23.34 7.01 0.40
N GLU A 105 23.38 8.32 0.12
CA GLU A 105 23.79 8.87 -1.17
C GLU A 105 25.22 8.49 -1.58
N ASN A 106 26.08 8.17 -0.60
CA ASN A 106 27.47 7.73 -0.81
C ASN A 106 27.60 6.21 -1.00
N GLY A 107 26.49 5.47 -0.93
CA GLY A 107 26.48 4.00 -1.04
C GLY A 107 26.80 3.24 0.24
N GLU A 108 26.92 3.90 1.39
CA GLU A 108 27.18 3.27 2.69
C GLU A 108 25.88 2.83 3.37
N ILE A 109 25.92 1.77 4.18
CA ILE A 109 24.75 1.27 4.90
C ILE A 109 24.34 2.29 5.98
N GLU A 110 23.10 2.78 5.91
CA GLU A 110 22.53 3.64 6.94
C GLU A 110 22.35 2.86 8.25
N MET A 111 22.54 3.55 9.38
CA MET A 111 22.31 3.00 10.71
C MET A 111 21.02 3.57 11.30
N THR A 112 20.24 2.73 11.99
CA THR A 112 19.09 3.16 12.77
C THR A 112 19.55 3.94 14.00
N LYS A 113 18.62 4.69 14.62
CA LYS A 113 18.85 5.36 15.92
C LYS A 113 19.30 4.40 17.03
N SER A 114 19.02 3.11 16.88
CA SER A 114 19.41 2.04 17.80
C SER A 114 20.72 1.35 17.44
N GLY A 115 21.48 1.87 16.47
CA GLY A 115 22.78 1.32 16.05
C GLY A 115 22.70 0.03 15.26
N LYS A 116 21.55 -0.32 14.68
CA LYS A 116 21.40 -1.47 13.78
C LYS A 116 21.47 -1.02 12.33
N GLN A 117 21.90 -1.89 11.42
CA GLN A 117 21.84 -1.59 9.99
C GLN A 117 20.38 -1.38 9.54
N ALA A 118 20.12 -0.26 8.88
CA ALA A 118 18.81 0.08 8.37
C ALA A 118 18.46 -0.78 7.16
N ARG A 119 17.18 -1.12 7.06
CA ARG A 119 16.61 -1.81 5.90
C ARG A 119 15.81 -0.81 5.06
N VAL A 120 15.65 -1.11 3.78
CA VAL A 120 14.85 -0.25 2.89
C VAL A 120 13.44 -0.05 3.46
N GLU A 121 12.92 1.17 3.28
CA GLU A 121 11.62 1.56 3.81
C GLU A 121 10.49 1.00 2.92
N GLY A 122 9.37 0.64 3.54
CA GLY A 122 8.17 0.22 2.84
C GLY A 122 7.03 1.23 3.02
N VAL A 123 5.92 0.94 2.35
CA VAL A 123 4.71 1.76 2.36
C VAL A 123 3.77 1.28 3.46
N LYS A 124 3.24 2.21 4.27
CA LYS A 124 2.25 1.84 5.29
C LYS A 124 0.86 1.67 4.66
N MET A 125 0.18 0.59 5.00
CA MET A 125 -1.23 0.35 4.70
C MET A 125 -2.03 0.36 6.01
N LEU A 126 -3.06 1.20 6.09
CA LEU A 126 -3.98 1.21 7.22
C LEU A 126 -4.97 0.05 7.11
N TYR A 127 -5.25 -0.62 8.23
CA TYR A 127 -6.29 -1.63 8.33
C TYR A 127 -6.99 -1.54 9.69
N ILE A 128 -8.17 -2.14 9.78
CA ILE A 128 -8.91 -2.23 11.05
C ILE A 128 -8.53 -3.57 11.69
N ALA A 129 -7.90 -3.51 12.85
CA ALA A 129 -7.65 -4.67 13.68
C ALA A 129 -8.85 -4.89 14.61
N THR A 130 -9.49 -6.05 14.48
CA THR A 130 -10.57 -6.53 15.37
C THR A 130 -10.10 -7.66 16.27
N GLU A 131 -8.90 -8.18 16.03
CA GLU A 131 -8.27 -9.25 16.79
C GLU A 131 -6.79 -8.90 16.99
N GLU A 132 -6.22 -9.39 18.08
CA GLU A 132 -4.78 -9.36 18.32
C GLU A 132 -4.26 -10.76 18.63
N ILE A 133 -3.00 -11.01 18.29
CA ILE A 133 -2.35 -12.28 18.56
C ILE A 133 -1.55 -12.13 19.86
N ARG A 134 -1.94 -12.85 20.92
CA ARG A 134 -1.22 -12.88 22.20
C ARG A 134 -0.65 -14.27 22.50
N PRO A 135 0.41 -14.34 23.31
CA PRO A 135 0.77 -15.55 24.04
C PRO A 135 -0.43 -16.29 24.60
N LYS A 136 -0.55 -17.59 24.29
CA LYS A 136 -1.49 -18.45 25.02
C LYS A 136 -0.85 -18.87 26.34
N PHE A 137 -1.60 -18.73 27.42
CA PHE A 137 -1.20 -19.20 28.75
C PHE A 137 -2.01 -20.43 29.14
N ASP A 138 -1.41 -21.35 29.90
CA ASP A 138 -2.09 -22.50 30.47
C ASP A 138 -2.82 -22.16 31.79
N SER A 139 -3.41 -23.17 32.44
CA SER A 139 -4.13 -23.00 33.70
C SER A 139 -3.27 -22.51 34.86
N ASN A 140 -1.95 -22.64 34.75
CA ASN A 140 -0.98 -22.22 35.77
C ASN A 140 -0.41 -20.82 35.47
N GLY A 141 -0.83 -20.20 34.37
CA GLY A 141 -0.30 -18.91 33.93
C GLY A 141 1.05 -19.02 33.20
N GLU A 142 1.48 -20.23 32.82
CA GLU A 142 2.71 -20.43 32.05
C GLU A 142 2.43 -20.38 30.54
N LYS A 143 3.44 -20.00 29.76
CA LYS A 143 3.29 -19.89 28.30
C LYS A 143 3.18 -21.28 27.70
N VAL A 144 2.13 -21.51 26.91
CA VAL A 144 1.98 -22.77 26.17
C VAL A 144 3.05 -22.83 25.07
N MET A 145 3.85 -23.89 25.09
CA MET A 145 4.88 -24.18 24.09
C MET A 145 4.46 -25.40 23.26
N ALA A 146 4.74 -25.38 21.96
CA ALA A 146 4.51 -26.50 21.05
C ALA A 146 5.80 -26.87 20.32
N GLN A 147 5.96 -28.14 19.95
CA GLN A 147 7.10 -28.61 19.17
C GLN A 147 6.87 -28.36 17.67
N VAL A 148 7.93 -27.95 16.97
CA VAL A 148 7.90 -27.86 15.50
C VAL A 148 7.91 -29.28 14.95
N ILE A 149 6.86 -29.65 14.21
CA ILE A 149 6.76 -30.98 13.60
C ILE A 149 7.26 -30.92 12.15
N ASP A 150 8.13 -31.86 11.79
CA ASP A 150 8.55 -32.03 10.40
C ASP A 150 7.35 -32.52 9.56
N PRO A 151 6.95 -31.78 8.52
CA PRO A 151 5.73 -32.09 7.78
C PRO A 151 5.81 -33.42 7.01
N LYS A 152 7.00 -33.89 6.67
CA LYS A 152 7.24 -35.15 5.94
C LYS A 152 7.26 -36.34 6.88
N THR A 153 7.97 -36.24 8.00
CA THR A 153 8.17 -37.39 8.91
C THR A 153 7.16 -37.45 10.05
N LYS A 154 6.41 -36.38 10.29
CA LYS A 154 5.48 -36.21 11.43
C LYS A 154 6.14 -36.34 12.80
N LYS A 155 7.47 -36.25 12.87
CA LYS A 155 8.24 -36.25 14.13
C LYS A 155 8.71 -34.83 14.50
N PRO A 156 9.05 -34.56 15.76
CA PRO A 156 9.61 -33.28 16.17
C PRO A 156 10.91 -32.97 15.42
N LYS A 157 11.03 -31.74 14.91
CA LYS A 157 12.24 -31.23 14.29
C LYS A 157 13.24 -30.89 15.37
N LEU A 158 14.44 -31.45 15.28
CA LEU A 158 15.52 -31.24 16.26
C LEU A 158 16.40 -30.05 15.85
N ASP A 159 16.88 -29.31 16.84
CA ASP A 159 17.89 -28.29 16.65
C ASP A 159 19.22 -28.95 16.22
N PRO A 160 19.87 -28.47 15.15
CA PRO A 160 21.10 -29.09 14.65
C PRO A 160 22.24 -29.11 15.67
N LYS A 161 22.30 -28.10 16.55
CA LYS A 161 23.34 -27.89 17.56
C LYS A 161 23.03 -28.62 18.85
N THR A 162 21.83 -28.45 19.41
CA THR A 162 21.50 -29.00 20.73
C THR A 162 20.91 -30.41 20.67
N LYS A 163 20.47 -30.86 19.48
CA LYS A 163 19.73 -32.12 19.27
C LYS A 163 18.40 -32.22 20.02
N GLU A 164 17.93 -31.12 20.61
CA GLU A 164 16.63 -31.05 21.29
C GLU A 164 15.51 -30.62 20.34
N PRO A 165 14.23 -30.96 20.62
CA PRO A 165 13.11 -30.48 19.83
C PRO A 165 13.03 -28.95 19.79
N ILE A 166 12.93 -28.39 18.59
CA ILE A 166 12.67 -26.96 18.41
C ILE A 166 11.25 -26.68 18.88
N THR A 167 11.09 -25.75 19.82
CA THR A 167 9.77 -25.33 20.32
C THR A 167 9.43 -23.91 19.86
N TYR A 168 8.13 -23.62 19.82
CA TYR A 168 7.61 -22.29 19.60
C TYR A 168 6.48 -21.99 20.58
N GLN A 169 6.36 -20.71 20.93
CA GLN A 169 5.28 -20.24 21.77
C GLN A 169 3.96 -20.28 20.99
N VAL A 170 2.98 -21.01 21.53
CA VAL A 170 1.62 -21.02 20.99
C VAL A 170 0.99 -19.66 21.22
N LYS A 171 0.34 -19.13 20.19
CA LYS A 171 -0.37 -17.86 20.24
C LYS A 171 -1.85 -18.09 19.97
N GLU A 172 -2.67 -17.28 20.59
CA GLU A 172 -4.11 -17.27 20.38
C GLU A 172 -4.57 -15.92 19.82
N ARG A 173 -5.72 -15.94 19.13
CA ARG A 173 -6.36 -14.72 18.63
C ARG A 173 -7.39 -14.27 19.65
N ILE A 174 -7.24 -13.04 20.11
CA ILE A 174 -8.12 -12.44 21.10
C ILE A 174 -8.88 -11.30 20.43
N PRO A 175 -10.22 -11.30 20.47
CA PRO A 175 -11.01 -10.18 20.00
C PRO A 175 -10.64 -8.90 20.75
N ILE A 176 -10.52 -7.80 20.02
CA ILE A 176 -10.27 -6.47 20.57
C ILE A 176 -11.32 -5.48 20.10
N LYS A 177 -11.43 -4.35 20.82
CA LYS A 177 -12.17 -3.20 20.29
C LYS A 177 -11.53 -2.78 18.96
N PRO A 178 -12.33 -2.61 17.87
CA PRO A 178 -11.80 -2.24 16.57
C PRO A 178 -10.92 -0.98 16.64
N ARG A 179 -9.67 -1.13 16.21
CA ARG A 179 -8.71 -0.02 16.16
C ARG A 179 -7.95 -0.01 14.85
N PHE A 180 -7.57 1.19 14.43
CA PHE A 180 -6.71 1.32 13.26
C PHE A 180 -5.29 0.85 13.59
N GLU A 181 -4.74 0.04 12.70
CA GLU A 181 -3.35 -0.37 12.72
C GLU A 181 -2.72 -0.22 11.33
N THR A 182 -1.39 -0.25 11.28
CA THR A 182 -0.68 -0.22 9.99
C THR A 182 0.08 -1.52 9.75
N LYS A 183 0.10 -1.95 8.49
CA LYS A 183 0.97 -3.01 7.99
C LYS A 183 1.87 -2.43 6.92
N THR A 184 3.16 -2.74 6.96
CA THR A 184 4.10 -2.27 5.94
C THR A 184 4.09 -3.21 4.75
N LEU A 185 3.96 -2.64 3.56
CA LEU A 185 4.08 -3.28 2.27
C LEU A 185 5.41 -2.89 1.63
N TYR A 186 6.05 -3.85 1.00
CA TYR A 186 7.33 -3.71 0.32
C TYR A 186 7.15 -4.16 -1.12
N HIS A 187 7.75 -3.43 -2.05
CA HIS A 187 7.82 -3.87 -3.43
C HIS A 187 8.71 -5.11 -3.52
N VAL A 188 8.39 -6.07 -4.39
CA VAL A 188 9.13 -7.34 -4.46
C VAL A 188 10.62 -7.16 -4.79
N SER A 189 11.00 -6.11 -5.54
CA SER A 189 12.41 -5.81 -5.85
C SER A 189 13.23 -5.34 -4.64
N GLN A 190 12.58 -5.05 -3.52
CA GLN A 190 13.22 -4.68 -2.26
C GLN A 190 13.76 -5.88 -1.49
N PHE A 191 13.54 -7.12 -1.97
CA PHE A 191 14.07 -8.33 -1.36
C PHE A 191 15.18 -8.96 -2.21
N ASP A 192 16.19 -9.50 -1.53
CA ASP A 192 17.18 -10.41 -2.09
C ASP A 192 16.72 -11.86 -1.89
N GLY A 193 16.96 -12.74 -2.87
CA GLY A 193 16.67 -14.17 -2.75
C GLY A 193 15.19 -14.56 -2.76
N LEU A 194 14.29 -13.64 -3.15
CA LEU A 194 12.86 -13.91 -3.21
C LEU A 194 12.54 -14.95 -4.30
N ASP A 195 11.88 -16.04 -3.91
CA ASP A 195 11.45 -17.12 -4.80
C ASP A 195 10.29 -16.63 -5.69
N THR A 196 10.63 -16.30 -6.93
CA THR A 196 9.69 -15.76 -7.92
C THR A 196 8.61 -16.75 -8.33
N LYS A 197 8.81 -18.07 -8.14
CA LYS A 197 7.79 -19.08 -8.41
C LYS A 197 6.60 -19.00 -7.45
N LYS A 198 6.78 -18.35 -6.29
CA LYS A 198 5.71 -18.09 -5.31
C LYS A 198 4.95 -16.80 -5.58
N ILE A 199 5.37 -15.99 -6.56
CA ILE A 199 4.63 -14.81 -6.99
C ILE A 199 3.39 -15.29 -7.75
N LYS A 200 2.22 -14.88 -7.27
CA LYS A 200 0.95 -15.09 -7.95
C LYS A 200 0.73 -14.00 -8.99
N GLU A 201 0.01 -14.36 -10.05
CA GLU A 201 -0.49 -13.39 -11.00
C GLU A 201 -1.56 -12.49 -10.37
N ARG A 202 -1.79 -11.34 -10.98
CA ARG A 202 -2.83 -10.41 -10.53
C ARG A 202 -4.20 -11.05 -10.74
N ASP A 203 -4.97 -11.11 -9.66
CA ASP A 203 -6.34 -11.59 -9.64
C ASP A 203 -7.32 -10.41 -9.63
N LEU A 204 -8.04 -10.24 -10.74
CA LEU A 204 -9.05 -9.21 -10.94
C LEU A 204 -10.47 -9.67 -10.57
N THR A 205 -10.65 -10.92 -10.14
CA THR A 205 -11.98 -11.51 -9.90
C THR A 205 -12.83 -10.66 -8.96
N ALA A 206 -12.25 -10.18 -7.86
CA ALA A 206 -12.97 -9.32 -6.91
C ALA A 206 -13.42 -7.98 -7.53
N VAL A 207 -12.59 -7.40 -8.40
CA VAL A 207 -12.88 -6.15 -9.10
C VAL A 207 -13.98 -6.37 -10.14
N GLN A 208 -13.90 -7.47 -10.89
CA GLN A 208 -14.90 -7.85 -11.89
C GLN A 208 -16.25 -8.14 -11.23
N ASN A 209 -16.28 -8.94 -10.16
CA ASN A 209 -17.52 -9.20 -9.41
C ASN A 209 -18.16 -7.90 -8.91
N TYR A 210 -17.35 -7.00 -8.36
CA TYR A 210 -17.84 -5.70 -7.91
C TYR A 210 -18.41 -4.84 -9.05
N ARG A 211 -17.78 -4.85 -10.24
CA ARG A 211 -18.29 -4.15 -11.43
C ARG A 211 -19.64 -4.70 -11.87
N GLU A 212 -19.79 -6.02 -11.91
CA GLU A 212 -21.05 -6.66 -12.27
C GLU A 212 -22.16 -6.33 -11.26
N GLU A 213 -21.87 -6.44 -9.96
CA GLU A 213 -22.82 -6.04 -8.91
C GLU A 213 -23.20 -4.55 -8.98
N ALA A 214 -22.29 -3.67 -9.42
CA ALA A 214 -22.54 -2.25 -9.49
C ALA A 214 -23.57 -1.90 -10.58
N LYS A 215 -23.68 -2.69 -11.65
CA LYS A 215 -24.65 -2.45 -12.74
C LYS A 215 -26.10 -2.50 -12.28
N SER A 216 -26.39 -3.28 -11.23
CA SER A 216 -27.74 -3.43 -10.67
C SER A 216 -28.03 -2.50 -9.49
N LYS A 217 -27.08 -1.67 -9.04
CA LYS A 217 -27.27 -0.77 -7.89
C LYS A 217 -27.95 0.53 -8.34
N PRO A 218 -28.92 1.06 -7.56
CA PRO A 218 -29.60 2.31 -7.89
C PRO A 218 -28.75 3.56 -7.59
N TYR A 219 -27.49 3.37 -7.18
CA TYR A 219 -26.58 4.45 -6.82
C TYR A 219 -25.19 4.18 -7.40
N GLU A 220 -24.50 5.25 -7.78
CA GLU A 220 -23.09 5.18 -8.17
C GLU A 220 -22.19 5.35 -6.94
N VAL A 221 -21.07 4.62 -6.93
CA VAL A 221 -20.04 4.83 -5.92
C VAL A 221 -19.25 6.08 -6.24
N ASN A 222 -19.43 7.10 -5.39
CA ASN A 222 -18.66 8.32 -5.48
C ASN A 222 -17.30 8.18 -4.77
N VAL A 223 -16.26 8.74 -5.36
CA VAL A 223 -14.91 8.84 -4.79
C VAL A 223 -14.51 10.30 -4.81
N ASP A 224 -14.19 10.83 -3.64
CA ASP A 224 -13.86 12.23 -3.47
C ASP A 224 -12.68 12.38 -2.51
N TYR A 225 -11.46 12.35 -3.06
CA TYR A 225 -10.22 12.55 -2.31
C TYR A 225 -10.07 13.97 -1.77
N SER A 226 -10.85 14.95 -2.25
CA SER A 226 -10.93 16.26 -1.61
C SER A 226 -11.60 16.17 -0.26
N LYS A 227 -12.64 15.34 -0.12
CA LYS A 227 -13.30 15.10 1.17
C LYS A 227 -12.53 14.11 2.05
N THR A 228 -12.07 12.99 1.48
CA THR A 228 -11.45 11.92 2.30
C THR A 228 -10.01 12.21 2.68
N LEU A 229 -9.27 12.96 1.85
CA LEU A 229 -7.86 13.30 2.07
C LEU A 229 -7.61 14.81 2.04
N GLY A 230 -8.60 15.69 1.92
CA GLY A 230 -8.34 17.14 1.87
C GLY A 230 -7.44 17.56 0.69
N LEU A 231 -7.39 16.77 -0.39
CA LEU A 231 -6.60 17.10 -1.57
C LEU A 231 -7.32 18.16 -2.40
N GLY A 232 -6.56 19.05 -3.04
CA GLY A 232 -7.10 20.12 -3.89
C GLY A 232 -6.66 20.01 -5.33
N GLY A 233 -7.35 20.75 -6.19
CA GLY A 233 -6.92 21.03 -7.57
C GLY A 233 -6.81 19.80 -8.48
N ASN A 234 -5.86 19.86 -9.41
CA ASN A 234 -5.70 18.84 -10.46
C ASN A 234 -5.39 17.46 -9.90
N LEU A 235 -4.61 17.36 -8.82
CA LEU A 235 -4.28 16.07 -8.21
C LEU A 235 -5.54 15.35 -7.72
N ALA A 236 -6.45 16.04 -7.02
CA ALA A 236 -7.70 15.43 -6.58
C ALA A 236 -8.56 14.95 -7.76
N ASN A 237 -8.69 15.76 -8.81
CA ASN A 237 -9.45 15.40 -10.01
C ASN A 237 -8.86 14.19 -10.74
N GLN A 238 -7.53 14.15 -10.88
CA GLN A 238 -6.81 13.06 -11.52
C GLN A 238 -7.00 11.74 -10.75
N LEU A 239 -6.85 11.77 -9.42
CA LEU A 239 -7.02 10.59 -8.56
C LEU A 239 -8.47 10.11 -8.52
N ASN A 240 -9.44 11.03 -8.40
CA ASN A 240 -10.86 10.68 -8.44
C ASN A 240 -11.21 10.01 -9.77
N SER A 241 -10.77 10.60 -10.89
CA SER A 241 -11.04 10.07 -12.23
C SER A 241 -10.39 8.71 -12.47
N LEU A 242 -9.17 8.50 -11.98
CA LEU A 242 -8.49 7.20 -12.09
C LEU A 242 -9.19 6.12 -11.27
N THR A 243 -9.54 6.42 -10.01
CA THR A 243 -10.27 5.47 -9.16
C THR A 243 -11.67 5.18 -9.73
N GLN A 244 -12.33 6.15 -10.36
CA GLN A 244 -13.59 5.92 -11.05
C GLN A 244 -13.43 5.02 -12.29
N ALA A 245 -12.39 5.25 -13.10
CA ALA A 245 -12.07 4.37 -14.24
C ALA A 245 -11.83 2.92 -13.78
N GLN A 246 -11.10 2.74 -12.68
CA GLN A 246 -10.91 1.44 -12.03
C GLN A 246 -12.23 0.80 -11.57
N ILE A 247 -13.10 1.57 -10.92
CA ILE A 247 -14.40 1.08 -10.43
C ILE A 247 -15.31 0.67 -11.58
N LYS A 248 -15.31 1.43 -12.68
CA LYS A 248 -16.22 1.23 -13.83
C LYS A 248 -15.66 0.26 -14.87
N GLY A 249 -14.34 0.00 -14.86
CA GLY A 249 -13.69 -0.83 -15.88
C GLY A 249 -13.68 -0.16 -17.25
N VAL A 250 -13.38 1.15 -17.28
CA VAL A 250 -13.38 1.99 -18.48
C VAL A 250 -12.03 2.67 -18.66
N ASP A 251 -11.82 3.25 -19.85
CA ASP A 251 -10.64 4.05 -20.13
C ASP A 251 -10.50 5.21 -19.14
N TYR A 252 -9.25 5.48 -18.75
CA TYR A 252 -8.88 6.64 -17.97
C TYR A 252 -8.32 7.73 -18.90
N PHE A 253 -8.86 8.93 -18.75
CA PHE A 253 -8.35 10.12 -19.43
C PHE A 253 -7.88 11.14 -18.39
N ASN A 254 -6.66 11.64 -18.54
CA ASN A 254 -6.08 12.63 -17.65
C ASN A 254 -6.87 13.97 -17.78
N PRO A 255 -7.61 14.38 -16.73
CA PRO A 255 -8.42 15.59 -16.80
C PRO A 255 -7.59 16.87 -16.95
N ALA A 256 -6.32 16.88 -16.52
CA ALA A 256 -5.45 18.05 -16.65
C ALA A 256 -5.12 18.38 -18.11
N GLN A 257 -4.82 17.36 -18.93
CA GLN A 257 -4.50 17.54 -20.35
C GLN A 257 -5.70 18.10 -21.15
N ARG A 258 -6.92 17.71 -20.77
CA ARG A 258 -8.14 18.19 -21.43
C ARG A 258 -8.48 19.64 -21.09
N ILE A 259 -8.16 20.09 -19.88
CA ILE A 259 -8.34 21.50 -19.48
C ILE A 259 -7.41 22.39 -20.31
N ASP A 260 -6.16 21.97 -20.53
CA ASP A 260 -5.18 22.75 -21.30
C ASP A 260 -5.57 22.88 -22.78
N ILE A 261 -6.07 21.81 -23.41
CA ILE A 261 -6.61 21.86 -24.78
C ILE A 261 -7.79 22.85 -24.88
N THR A 262 -8.68 22.86 -23.88
CA THR A 262 -9.87 23.72 -23.88
C THR A 262 -9.50 25.19 -23.67
N LYS A 263 -8.49 25.47 -22.83
CA LYS A 263 -7.95 26.82 -22.63
C LYS A 263 -7.22 27.32 -23.88
N ASN A 264 -6.39 26.48 -24.50
CA ASN A 264 -5.68 26.83 -25.74
C ASN A 264 -6.64 27.14 -26.89
N LYS A 265 -7.74 26.36 -27.04
CA LYS A 265 -8.80 26.66 -28.01
C LYS A 265 -9.54 27.98 -27.74
N LYS A 266 -9.67 28.39 -26.47
CA LYS A 266 -10.25 29.70 -26.12
C LYS A 266 -9.28 30.85 -26.40
N GLN A 267 -7.98 30.66 -26.22
CA GLN A 267 -6.96 31.67 -26.54
C GLN A 267 -6.79 31.87 -28.04
N THR A 268 -6.78 30.80 -28.85
CA THR A 268 -6.73 30.92 -30.32
C THR A 268 -7.97 31.63 -30.87
N LYS A 269 -9.17 31.30 -30.38
CA LYS A 269 -10.41 32.03 -30.74
C LYS A 269 -10.43 33.50 -30.29
N ALA A 270 -9.67 33.87 -29.26
CA ALA A 270 -9.56 35.26 -28.80
C ALA A 270 -8.52 36.05 -29.61
N GLN A 271 -7.44 35.40 -30.07
CA GLN A 271 -6.45 35.99 -30.97
C GLN A 271 -6.99 36.21 -32.38
N ASP A 272 -7.76 35.27 -32.95
CA ASP A 272 -8.38 35.44 -34.28
C ASP A 272 -9.36 36.62 -34.31
N LYS A 273 -10.11 36.86 -33.22
CA LYS A 273 -10.99 38.05 -33.10
C LYS A 273 -10.25 39.37 -32.89
N GLY A 274 -8.96 39.33 -32.54
CA GLY A 274 -8.12 40.51 -32.35
C GLY A 274 -7.41 40.98 -33.62
N MET A 275 -7.30 40.10 -34.64
CA MET A 275 -6.70 40.41 -35.95
C MET A 275 -7.74 40.83 -37.02
N GLU A 276 -9.04 40.74 -36.74
CA GLU A 276 -10.13 41.27 -37.58
C GLU A 276 -10.55 42.71 -37.20
N ARG A 277 -9.65 43.53 -36.65
CA ARG A 277 -9.90 44.96 -36.39
C ARG A 277 -8.84 45.86 -36.99
#